data_AF-A0A1F7RNH2-F1
#
_entry.id   AF-A0A1F7RNH2-F1
#
_cell.length_a   1.000
_cell.length_b   1.000
_cell.length_c   1.000
_cell.angle_alpha   90.00
_cell.angle_beta   90.00
_cell.angle_gamma   90.00
#
_symmetry.space_group_name_H-M   'P 1'
#
loop_
_entity.id
_entity.type
_entity.pdbx_description
1 polymer ?
#
loop_
_entity_poly.entity_id
_entity_poly.type
_entity_poly.pdbx_seq_one_letter_code
_entity_poly.pdbx_strand_id
1 'polypeptide(L)'
;MIAVIMLASIFGLTLNELRGAGGIPLYSPDKNNTLVDMVEEIYLDQAIEAFEQGTPLFIDARPVEEYYAGHIDGAINIPYLKIKQNPGLYKFDIPIDRSLIIYCGSTECDVSKSLAIILIKKGYKDVTVFSGGWTEWFEHGFPMVQGGSDDSPAESPGIKVIFEIPGIVFLLIFLTIYTVFPKFPIIAGLRRFLTHPFCLLVLRVIMGSLFVYASIDKIINPKAFFEIVTNYHSLPHAAIPIFSVILPWIECLAGSFLILGIFSKNNSLVLVLLLSLFAIAIFAANLRGINTACGCFTTSNGGKADWGLILRDLLLIFAGIQILLGRYSYLALENVVGFLNFNTTISDRKNSNSVSDSDN
;
A
#
# COMPACT_ATOMS: atom_id res chain seq x y z
N MET A 1 -21.80 -7.00 1.31
CA MET A 1 -20.42 -6.77 1.77
C MET A 1 -19.73 -8.10 2.06
N ILE A 2 -20.14 -8.82 3.11
CA ILE A 2 -19.52 -10.09 3.53
C ILE A 2 -19.45 -11.12 2.39
N ALA A 3 -20.52 -11.30 1.62
CA ALA A 3 -20.54 -12.26 0.51
C ALA A 3 -19.44 -12.00 -0.55
N VAL A 4 -19.18 -10.73 -0.88
CA VAL A 4 -18.15 -10.36 -1.88
C VAL A 4 -16.76 -10.66 -1.34
N ILE A 5 -16.53 -10.35 -0.06
CA ILE A 5 -15.27 -10.65 0.62
C ILE A 5 -15.07 -12.16 0.68
N MET A 6 -16.08 -12.95 1.07
CA MET A 6 -15.98 -14.41 1.11
C MET A 6 -15.71 -15.01 -0.27
N LEU A 7 -16.44 -14.57 -1.30
CA LEU A 7 -16.23 -15.04 -2.67
C LEU A 7 -14.83 -14.69 -3.18
N ALA A 8 -14.36 -13.46 -2.95
CA ALA A 8 -13.02 -13.04 -3.29
C ALA A 8 -11.94 -13.86 -2.56
N SER A 9 -12.14 -14.11 -1.27
CA SER A 9 -11.22 -14.91 -0.47
C SER A 9 -11.14 -16.35 -0.97
N ILE A 10 -12.27 -17.00 -1.18
CA ILE A 10 -12.31 -18.38 -1.71
C ILE A 10 -11.62 -18.42 -3.07
N PHE A 11 -12.03 -17.53 -3.99
CA PHE A 11 -11.48 -17.54 -5.35
C PHE A 11 -9.99 -17.23 -5.37
N GLY A 12 -9.55 -16.25 -4.60
CA GLY A 12 -8.14 -15.87 -4.52
C GLY A 12 -7.26 -16.98 -3.93
N LEU A 13 -7.71 -17.61 -2.84
CA LEU A 13 -6.99 -18.72 -2.22
C LEU A 13 -6.92 -19.93 -3.16
N THR A 14 -8.04 -20.32 -3.77
CA THR A 14 -8.09 -21.44 -4.73
C THR A 14 -7.21 -21.19 -5.93
N LEU A 15 -7.26 -19.99 -6.54
CA LEU A 15 -6.42 -19.69 -7.70
C LEU A 15 -4.93 -19.57 -7.33
N ASN A 16 -4.61 -19.10 -6.13
CA ASN A 16 -3.24 -19.06 -5.64
C ASN A 16 -2.68 -20.48 -5.46
N GLU A 17 -3.48 -21.41 -4.96
CA GLU A 17 -3.12 -22.83 -4.82
C GLU A 17 -2.93 -23.50 -6.19
N LEU A 18 -3.85 -23.26 -7.14
CA LEU A 18 -3.74 -23.76 -8.51
C LEU A 18 -2.50 -23.24 -9.25
N ARG A 19 -1.95 -22.11 -8.81
CA ARG A 19 -0.72 -21.52 -9.38
C ARG A 19 0.55 -22.26 -8.95
N GLY A 20 0.47 -23.15 -7.97
CA GLY A 20 1.61 -23.93 -7.45
C GLY A 20 2.81 -23.03 -7.13
N ALA A 21 3.98 -23.33 -7.70
CA ALA A 21 5.22 -22.56 -7.51
C ALA A 21 5.16 -21.09 -7.98
N GLY A 22 4.17 -20.75 -8.81
CA GLY A 22 3.89 -19.37 -9.23
C GLY A 22 3.10 -18.54 -8.21
N GLY A 23 2.47 -19.17 -7.22
CA GLY A 23 1.68 -18.51 -6.18
C GLY A 23 2.52 -17.90 -5.05
N ILE A 24 1.84 -17.20 -4.15
CA ILE A 24 2.41 -16.70 -2.88
C ILE A 24 2.27 -17.82 -1.83
N PRO A 25 3.36 -18.22 -1.14
CA PRO A 25 3.26 -19.16 -0.01
C PRO A 25 2.51 -18.51 1.15
N LEU A 26 1.34 -19.05 1.49
CA LEU A 26 0.46 -18.53 2.56
C LEU A 26 0.99 -18.86 3.96
N TYR A 27 1.77 -19.93 4.06
CA TYR A 27 2.48 -20.33 5.26
C TYR A 27 3.89 -20.72 4.84
N SER A 28 4.85 -19.90 5.24
CA SER A 28 6.26 -20.28 5.21
C SER A 28 6.71 -20.28 6.66
N PRO A 29 7.02 -21.44 7.27
CA PRO A 29 7.84 -21.44 8.47
C PRO A 29 9.22 -21.02 8.01
N ASP A 30 9.43 -19.71 7.97
CA ASP A 30 10.64 -19.16 7.40
C ASP A 30 11.78 -19.47 8.38
N LYS A 31 12.60 -20.48 8.05
CA LYS A 31 13.83 -20.78 8.79
C LYS A 31 14.75 -19.56 8.83
N ASN A 32 14.58 -18.60 7.92
CA ASN A 32 15.29 -17.34 7.98
C ASN A 32 14.65 -16.37 8.97
N ASN A 33 13.34 -16.41 9.28
CA ASN A 33 12.76 -15.56 10.34
C ASN A 33 13.38 -15.87 11.69
N THR A 34 13.63 -17.15 11.99
CA THR A 34 14.34 -17.51 13.22
C THR A 34 15.76 -16.93 13.25
N LEU A 35 16.41 -16.79 12.09
CA LEU A 35 17.73 -16.16 11.98
C LEU A 35 17.66 -14.64 12.02
N VAL A 36 16.65 -14.01 11.40
CA VAL A 36 16.37 -12.56 11.45
C VAL A 36 16.11 -12.15 12.90
N ASP A 37 15.25 -12.88 13.62
CA ASP A 37 14.93 -12.64 15.03
C ASP A 37 16.11 -12.90 15.98
N MET A 38 17.15 -13.61 15.51
CA MET A 38 18.38 -13.88 16.27
C MET A 38 19.51 -12.89 15.96
N VAL A 39 19.36 -12.00 14.96
CA VAL A 39 20.38 -10.98 14.70
C VAL A 39 20.28 -9.95 15.82
N GLU A 40 21.38 -9.75 16.54
CA GLU A 40 21.46 -8.74 17.58
C GLU A 40 21.35 -7.34 16.97
N GLU A 41 20.38 -6.56 17.49
CA GLU A 41 20.12 -5.19 17.07
C GLU A 41 20.67 -4.22 18.13
N ILE A 42 21.37 -3.20 17.64
CA ILE A 42 21.87 -2.09 18.45
C ILE A 42 21.20 -0.79 18.01
N TYR A 43 21.03 0.13 18.95
CA TYR A 43 20.41 1.44 18.72
C TYR A 43 21.46 2.54 18.73
N LEU A 44 21.02 3.78 18.46
CA LEU A 44 21.90 4.92 18.22
C LEU A 44 23.01 5.08 19.28
N ASP A 45 22.65 5.08 20.56
CA ASP A 45 23.61 5.25 21.66
C ASP A 45 24.74 4.19 21.63
N GLN A 46 24.37 2.93 21.37
CA GLN A 46 25.30 1.81 21.29
C GLN A 46 26.15 1.86 20.01
N ALA A 47 25.56 2.32 18.89
CA ALA A 47 26.28 2.49 17.63
C ALA A 47 27.33 3.60 17.74
N ILE A 48 27.04 4.70 18.44
CA ILE A 48 27.99 5.78 18.69
C ILE A 48 29.13 5.27 19.57
N GLU A 49 28.81 4.61 20.69
CA GLU A 49 29.84 4.05 21.58
C GLU A 49 30.77 3.11 20.83
N ALA A 50 30.21 2.23 19.99
CA ALA A 50 30.98 1.29 19.19
C ALA A 50 31.82 2.00 18.10
N PHE A 51 31.31 3.08 17.51
CA PHE A 51 32.05 3.92 16.56
C PHE A 51 33.24 4.62 17.23
N GLU A 52 33.04 5.24 18.40
CA GLU A 52 34.08 5.93 19.15
C GLU A 52 35.20 4.98 19.62
N GLN A 53 34.85 3.73 19.94
CA GLN A 53 35.82 2.69 20.27
C GLN A 53 36.64 2.22 19.06
N GLY A 54 36.14 2.42 17.83
CA GLY A 54 36.83 2.04 16.58
C GLY A 54 37.02 0.52 16.38
N THR A 55 36.28 -0.28 17.13
CA THR A 55 36.42 -1.75 17.17
C THR A 55 35.69 -2.46 16.02
N PRO A 56 34.38 -2.24 15.78
CA PRO A 56 33.67 -2.84 14.66
C PRO A 56 33.88 -2.10 13.35
N LEU A 57 33.72 -2.83 12.24
CA LEU A 57 33.63 -2.25 10.90
C LEU A 57 32.16 -2.00 10.54
N PHE A 58 31.83 -0.77 10.18
CA PHE A 58 30.50 -0.42 9.70
C PHE A 58 30.31 -0.84 8.24
N ILE A 59 29.18 -1.48 7.95
CA ILE A 59 28.82 -1.98 6.62
C ILE A 59 27.54 -1.28 6.15
N ASP A 60 27.64 -0.51 5.07
CA ASP A 60 26.50 0.12 4.43
C ASP A 60 25.83 -0.86 3.45
N ALA A 61 24.61 -1.29 3.75
CA ALA A 61 23.86 -2.23 2.93
C ALA A 61 23.10 -1.58 1.75
N ARG A 62 23.11 -0.24 1.64
CA ARG A 62 22.36 0.56 0.66
C ARG A 62 22.97 0.48 -0.75
N PRO A 63 22.22 0.95 -1.78
CA PRO A 63 22.76 1.15 -3.11
C PRO A 63 24.04 2.01 -3.11
N VAL A 64 24.89 1.77 -4.11
CA VAL A 64 26.20 2.42 -4.24
C VAL A 64 26.05 3.95 -4.35
N GLU A 65 24.98 4.38 -4.99
CA GLU A 65 24.64 5.78 -5.24
C GLU A 65 24.35 6.52 -3.92
N GLU A 66 23.66 5.86 -2.98
CA GLU A 66 23.36 6.43 -1.66
C GLU A 66 24.60 6.49 -0.77
N TYR A 67 25.46 5.47 -0.83
CA TYR A 67 26.73 5.46 -0.13
C TYR A 67 27.61 6.64 -0.57
N TYR A 68 27.74 6.88 -1.88
CA TYR A 68 28.54 8.00 -2.37
C TYR A 68 27.95 9.38 -2.01
N ALA A 69 26.62 9.50 -1.97
CA ALA A 69 25.96 10.73 -1.53
C ALA A 69 26.24 11.06 -0.05
N GLY A 70 26.49 10.05 0.77
CA GLY A 70 26.94 10.20 2.16
C GLY A 70 26.81 8.89 2.94
N HIS A 71 27.80 8.60 3.77
CA HIS A 71 27.85 7.39 4.59
C HIS A 71 28.58 7.62 5.91
N ILE A 72 28.38 6.71 6.88
CA ILE A 72 29.11 6.71 8.16
C ILE A 72 30.61 6.64 7.87
N ASP A 73 31.41 7.48 8.52
CA ASP A 73 32.85 7.53 8.29
C ASP A 73 33.52 6.14 8.54
N GLY A 74 34.47 5.78 7.69
CA GLY A 74 35.12 4.46 7.73
C GLY A 74 34.25 3.27 7.32
N ALA A 75 32.97 3.46 6.97
CA ALA A 75 32.12 2.36 6.52
C ALA A 75 32.47 1.88 5.11
N ILE A 76 32.27 0.58 4.84
CA ILE A 76 32.37 0.00 3.51
C ILE A 76 30.99 -0.35 2.94
N ASN A 77 30.81 -0.18 1.63
CA ASN A 77 29.53 -0.47 0.99
C ASN A 77 29.44 -1.92 0.51
N ILE A 78 28.38 -2.61 0.94
CA ILE A 78 28.01 -3.95 0.48
C ILE A 78 26.53 -3.95 0.10
N PRO A 79 26.18 -3.59 -1.15
CA PRO A 79 24.78 -3.48 -1.57
C PRO A 79 24.09 -4.84 -1.57
N TYR A 80 23.13 -5.03 -0.66
CA TYR A 80 22.39 -6.29 -0.54
C TYR A 80 21.67 -6.67 -1.84
N LEU A 81 21.08 -5.70 -2.55
CA LEU A 81 20.36 -5.98 -3.79
C LEU A 81 21.26 -6.56 -4.89
N LYS A 82 22.53 -6.14 -4.95
CA LYS A 82 23.51 -6.72 -5.88
C LYS A 82 23.83 -8.18 -5.52
N ILE A 83 23.90 -8.50 -4.21
CA ILE A 83 24.09 -9.86 -3.73
C ILE A 83 22.86 -10.73 -4.02
N LYS A 84 21.64 -10.22 -3.77
CA LYS A 84 20.40 -10.95 -4.05
C LYS A 84 20.26 -11.29 -5.53
N GLN A 85 20.64 -10.36 -6.41
CA GLN A 85 20.62 -10.58 -7.86
C GLN A 85 21.71 -11.55 -8.33
N ASN A 86 22.90 -11.49 -7.74
CA ASN A 86 24.08 -12.26 -8.17
C ASN A 86 24.84 -12.88 -6.98
N PRO A 87 24.27 -13.90 -6.31
CA PRO A 87 24.79 -14.40 -5.03
C PRO A 87 26.16 -15.09 -5.12
N GLY A 88 26.58 -15.53 -6.30
CA GLY A 88 27.86 -16.21 -6.53
C GLY A 88 29.03 -15.29 -6.91
N LEU A 89 28.77 -14.01 -7.19
CA LEU A 89 29.78 -13.09 -7.73
C LEU A 89 30.35 -12.12 -6.69
N TYR A 90 29.69 -11.96 -5.55
CA TYR A 90 30.13 -11.04 -4.52
C TYR A 90 31.20 -11.68 -3.62
N LYS A 91 32.41 -11.11 -3.63
CA LYS A 91 33.48 -11.47 -2.70
C LYS A 91 33.48 -10.48 -1.54
N PHE A 92 33.39 -11.00 -0.33
CA PHE A 92 33.58 -10.20 0.88
C PHE A 92 35.07 -10.18 1.19
N ASP A 93 35.73 -9.05 0.98
CA ASP A 93 37.14 -8.85 1.32
C ASP A 93 37.27 -8.33 2.76
N ILE A 94 36.71 -9.10 3.70
CA ILE A 94 36.69 -8.77 5.13
C ILE A 94 37.11 -10.02 5.90
N PRO A 95 38.03 -9.92 6.88
CA PRO A 95 38.37 -11.04 7.74
C PRO A 95 37.15 -11.57 8.51
N ILE A 96 37.02 -12.90 8.61
CA ILE A 96 35.84 -13.58 9.18
C ILE A 96 35.64 -13.33 10.69
N ASP A 97 36.72 -12.94 11.36
CA ASP A 97 36.82 -12.60 12.78
C ASP A 97 36.59 -11.11 13.05
N ARG A 98 36.37 -10.30 12.02
CA ARG A 98 36.05 -8.89 12.17
C ARG A 98 34.64 -8.72 12.73
N SER A 99 34.50 -7.91 13.78
CA SER A 99 33.22 -7.43 14.30
C SER A 99 32.56 -6.48 13.29
N LEU A 100 31.30 -6.73 12.93
CA LEU A 100 30.57 -5.98 11.90
C LEU A 100 29.31 -5.34 12.47
N ILE A 101 29.12 -4.06 12.19
CA ILE A 101 27.84 -3.36 12.39
C ILE A 101 27.25 -3.05 11.02
N ILE A 102 26.08 -3.60 10.72
CA ILE A 102 25.43 -3.42 9.42
C ILE A 102 24.29 -2.42 9.56
N TYR A 103 24.21 -1.46 8.65
CA TYR A 103 23.15 -0.47 8.63
C TYR A 103 22.53 -0.34 7.24
N CYS A 104 21.30 0.17 7.19
CA CYS A 104 20.59 0.53 5.96
C CYS A 104 20.19 2.02 6.03
N GLY A 105 19.31 2.50 5.14
CA GLY A 105 18.81 3.86 5.13
C GLY A 105 18.13 4.26 6.45
N SER A 106 17.36 3.37 7.08
CA SER A 106 16.48 3.74 8.20
C SER A 106 16.14 2.55 9.12
N THR A 107 15.57 2.87 10.28
CA THR A 107 14.94 1.97 11.27
C THR A 107 13.99 0.93 10.70
N GLU A 108 13.27 1.26 9.63
CA GLU A 108 12.28 0.37 9.02
C GLU A 108 12.82 -0.40 7.80
N CYS A 109 14.15 -0.59 7.69
CA CYS A 109 14.78 -1.28 6.56
C CYS A 109 15.37 -2.65 6.93
N ASP A 110 14.71 -3.75 6.51
CA ASP A 110 15.18 -5.13 6.76
C ASP A 110 16.36 -5.58 5.87
N VAL A 111 16.89 -4.68 5.04
CA VAL A 111 18.01 -4.99 4.14
C VAL A 111 19.29 -5.26 4.93
N SER A 112 19.52 -4.52 6.01
CA SER A 112 20.65 -4.73 6.93
C SER A 112 20.57 -6.11 7.60
N LYS A 113 19.39 -6.51 8.08
CA LYS A 113 19.14 -7.84 8.67
C LYS A 113 19.35 -8.96 7.66
N SER A 114 18.87 -8.76 6.43
CA SER A 114 19.04 -9.73 5.35
C SER A 114 20.51 -9.93 4.97
N LEU A 115 21.31 -8.84 4.95
CA LEU A 115 22.75 -8.92 4.75
C LEU A 115 23.46 -9.59 5.93
N ALA A 116 23.06 -9.27 7.16
CA ALA A 116 23.58 -9.89 8.39
C ALA A 116 23.47 -11.42 8.35
N ILE A 117 22.31 -11.95 7.95
CA ILE A 117 22.10 -13.40 7.83
C ILE A 117 23.02 -14.03 6.78
N ILE A 118 23.26 -13.34 5.66
CA ILE A 118 24.19 -13.84 4.63
C ILE A 118 25.60 -13.93 5.21
N LEU A 119 26.05 -12.92 5.94
CA LEU A 119 27.37 -12.89 6.56
C LEU A 119 27.49 -13.95 7.65
N ILE A 120 26.51 -14.09 8.54
CA ILE A 120 26.49 -15.15 9.57
C ILE A 120 26.59 -16.54 8.91
N LYS A 121 25.83 -16.79 7.83
CA LYS A 121 25.90 -18.05 7.06
C LYS A 121 27.24 -18.27 6.36
N LYS A 122 28.00 -17.20 6.08
CA LYS A 122 29.36 -17.26 5.54
C LYS A 122 30.43 -17.49 6.61
N GLY A 123 30.05 -17.45 7.89
CA GLY A 123 30.90 -17.80 9.03
C GLY A 123 31.33 -16.61 9.90
N TYR A 124 30.85 -15.39 9.62
CA TYR A 124 31.10 -14.24 10.48
C TYR A 124 30.41 -14.46 11.84
N LYS A 125 31.14 -14.25 12.92
CA LYS A 125 30.69 -14.61 14.28
C LYS A 125 30.10 -13.45 15.06
N ASP A 126 30.55 -12.24 14.76
CA ASP A 126 30.17 -11.01 15.46
C ASP A 126 29.59 -10.04 14.43
N VAL A 127 28.26 -10.10 14.30
CA VAL A 127 27.49 -9.35 13.32
C VAL A 127 26.26 -8.79 14.01
N THR A 128 26.20 -7.47 14.13
CA THR A 128 25.06 -6.75 14.69
C THR A 128 24.45 -5.83 13.63
N VAL A 129 23.19 -5.45 13.85
CA VAL A 129 22.49 -4.50 12.98
C VAL A 129 22.26 -3.21 13.75
N PHE A 130 22.75 -2.10 13.21
CA PHE A 130 22.36 -0.79 13.69
C PHE A 130 20.99 -0.44 13.10
N SER A 131 19.96 -0.52 13.92
CA SER A 131 18.58 -0.31 13.48
C SER A 131 18.37 1.12 13.00
N GLY A 132 18.93 2.12 13.70
CA GLY A 132 18.78 3.53 13.36
C GLY A 132 19.11 3.91 11.91
N GLY A 133 20.07 3.22 11.32
CA GLY A 133 20.44 3.40 9.93
C GLY A 133 21.12 4.75 9.65
N TRP A 134 21.28 5.05 8.37
CA TRP A 134 21.87 6.29 7.89
C TRP A 134 21.08 7.54 8.30
N THR A 135 19.74 7.49 8.24
CA THR A 135 18.89 8.65 8.56
C THR A 135 19.12 9.12 9.99
N GLU A 136 19.08 8.22 10.97
CA GLU A 136 19.26 8.60 12.37
C GLU A 136 20.69 9.11 12.63
N TRP A 137 21.69 8.50 12.00
CA TRP A 137 23.09 8.95 12.10
C TRP A 137 23.29 10.37 11.53
N PHE A 138 22.73 10.62 10.35
CA PHE A 138 22.83 11.88 9.62
C PHE A 138 22.10 13.01 10.35
N GLU A 139 20.87 12.78 10.82
CA GLU A 139 20.06 13.80 11.50
C GLU A 139 20.70 14.30 12.80
N HIS A 140 21.49 13.45 13.47
CA HIS A 140 22.22 13.81 14.69
C HIS A 140 23.62 14.38 14.43
N GLY A 141 24.05 14.51 13.17
CA GLY A 141 25.30 15.17 12.81
C GLY A 141 26.57 14.42 13.20
N PHE A 142 26.52 13.09 13.26
CA PHE A 142 27.67 12.26 13.59
C PHE A 142 28.70 12.16 12.43
N PRO A 143 29.94 11.73 12.70
CA PRO A 143 31.00 11.67 11.69
C PRO A 143 30.60 10.90 10.43
N MET A 144 30.78 11.53 9.27
CA MET A 144 30.36 11.02 7.97
C MET A 144 31.31 11.45 6.86
N VAL A 145 31.37 10.66 5.80
CA VAL A 145 32.09 10.99 4.56
C VAL A 145 31.07 11.29 3.46
N GLN A 146 31.26 12.40 2.76
CA GLN A 146 30.58 12.68 1.49
C GLN A 146 31.56 12.45 0.35
N GLY A 147 31.15 11.66 -0.63
CA GLY A 147 31.93 11.49 -1.86
C GLY A 147 31.94 12.81 -2.63
N GLY A 148 33.11 13.44 -2.73
CA GLY A 148 33.33 14.50 -3.69
C GLY A 148 33.25 13.96 -5.11
N SER A 149 32.07 14.03 -5.71
CA SER A 149 31.91 14.14 -7.16
C SER A 149 31.26 15.49 -7.44
N ASP A 150 31.93 16.32 -8.24
CA ASP A 150 31.52 17.63 -8.77
C ASP A 150 30.23 17.58 -9.64
N ASP A 151 29.19 16.91 -9.16
CA ASP A 151 27.84 16.90 -9.70
C ASP A 151 26.83 16.83 -8.54
N SER A 152 26.92 17.79 -7.62
CA SER A 152 25.83 18.05 -6.67
C SER A 152 24.64 18.66 -7.43
N PRO A 153 23.44 18.05 -7.44
CA PRO A 153 22.25 18.87 -7.52
C PRO A 153 22.19 19.67 -6.22
N ALA A 154 22.23 20.98 -6.36
CA ALA A 154 22.22 21.99 -5.31
C ALA A 154 21.37 21.62 -4.09
N GLU A 155 21.88 22.00 -2.91
CA GLU A 155 21.09 22.21 -1.69
C GLU A 155 19.73 22.83 -2.05
N SER A 156 18.66 22.13 -1.72
CA SER A 156 17.35 22.78 -1.63
C SER A 156 17.28 23.40 -0.24
N PRO A 157 17.11 24.72 -0.11
CA PRO A 157 17.03 25.36 1.18
C PRO A 157 15.86 24.76 1.94
N GLY A 158 16.08 24.41 3.21
CA GLY A 158 15.04 23.94 4.12
C GLY A 158 13.86 24.90 4.09
N ILE A 159 12.81 24.52 3.37
CA ILE A 159 11.54 25.21 3.40
C ILE A 159 11.00 24.97 4.81
N LYS A 160 10.99 26.03 5.62
CA LYS A 160 10.08 26.12 6.76
C LYS A 160 8.69 25.83 6.21
N VAL A 161 8.12 24.68 6.57
CA VAL A 161 6.74 24.33 6.25
C VAL A 161 5.84 25.28 7.04
N ILE A 162 5.63 26.46 6.46
CA ILE A 162 4.49 27.31 6.75
C ILE A 162 3.46 26.93 5.69
N PHE A 163 2.54 26.04 6.08
CA PHE A 163 1.17 25.93 5.57
C PHE A 163 0.96 26.19 4.07
N GLU A 164 0.83 25.12 3.28
CA GLU A 164 -0.13 25.12 2.18
C GLU A 164 -1.04 23.91 2.33
N ILE A 165 -2.19 24.18 2.97
CA ILE A 165 -3.34 23.29 3.01
C ILE A 165 -4.38 23.81 2.01
N PRO A 166 -4.18 23.79 0.68
CA PRO A 166 -5.28 24.04 -0.23
C PRO A 166 -6.21 22.83 -0.28
N GLY A 167 -5.70 21.58 -0.32
CA GLY A 167 -6.54 20.39 -0.52
C GLY A 167 -7.48 20.05 0.65
N ILE A 168 -6.95 19.94 1.87
CA ILE A 168 -7.74 19.57 3.07
C ILE A 168 -8.64 20.72 3.51
N VAL A 169 -8.21 21.98 3.43
CA VAL A 169 -9.07 23.12 3.74
C VAL A 169 -10.14 23.27 2.67
N PHE A 170 -9.86 23.02 1.38
CA PHE A 170 -10.89 23.03 0.34
C PHE A 170 -11.88 21.86 0.51
N LEU A 171 -11.41 20.66 0.85
CA LEU A 171 -12.27 19.50 1.13
C LEU A 171 -13.11 19.70 2.40
N LEU A 172 -12.53 20.22 3.49
CA LEU A 172 -13.24 20.51 4.73
C LEU A 172 -14.19 21.70 4.58
N ILE A 173 -13.81 22.76 3.85
CA ILE A 173 -14.72 23.87 3.51
C ILE A 173 -15.86 23.34 2.63
N PHE A 174 -15.59 22.48 1.65
CA PHE A 174 -16.62 21.94 0.76
C PHE A 174 -17.56 20.95 1.48
N LEU A 175 -17.03 20.06 2.34
CA LEU A 175 -17.83 19.16 3.18
C LEU A 175 -18.64 19.92 4.25
N THR A 176 -18.07 20.97 4.83
CA THR A 176 -18.75 21.86 5.77
C THR A 176 -19.84 22.67 5.04
N ILE A 177 -19.59 23.17 3.84
CA ILE A 177 -20.60 23.83 2.99
C ILE A 177 -21.73 22.86 2.62
N TYR A 178 -21.41 21.60 2.29
CA TYR A 178 -22.38 20.59 1.88
C TYR A 178 -23.26 20.06 3.04
N THR A 179 -22.74 20.05 4.27
CA THR A 179 -23.43 19.54 5.46
C THR A 179 -24.06 20.65 6.33
N VAL A 180 -23.44 21.83 6.41
CA VAL A 180 -23.85 22.92 7.32
C VAL A 180 -24.73 23.97 6.62
N PHE A 181 -24.63 24.15 5.30
CA PHE A 181 -25.36 25.21 4.57
C PHE A 181 -26.26 24.68 3.42
N PRO A 182 -27.33 23.91 3.71
CA PRO A 182 -28.29 23.47 2.69
C PRO A 182 -29.16 24.61 2.11
N LYS A 183 -29.01 25.86 2.61
CA LYS A 183 -29.88 27.00 2.29
C LYS A 183 -29.43 27.86 1.12
N PHE A 184 -28.28 27.59 0.49
CA PHE A 184 -27.87 28.30 -0.73
C PHE A 184 -28.38 27.58 -1.99
N PRO A 185 -29.06 28.29 -2.92
CA PRO A 185 -29.70 27.68 -4.09
C PRO A 185 -28.69 26.99 -5.04
N ILE A 186 -27.44 27.46 -5.07
CA ILE A 186 -26.35 26.90 -5.90
C ILE A 186 -25.94 25.49 -5.40
N ILE A 187 -25.84 25.30 -4.08
CA ILE A 187 -25.48 24.01 -3.46
C ILE A 187 -26.61 22.99 -3.65
N ALA A 188 -27.87 23.44 -3.60
CA ALA A 188 -29.03 22.59 -3.87
C ALA A 188 -29.06 22.09 -5.33
N GLY A 189 -28.70 22.96 -6.30
CA GLY A 189 -28.59 22.59 -7.71
C GLY A 189 -27.47 21.59 -7.97
N LEU A 190 -26.28 21.82 -7.40
CA LEU A 190 -25.13 20.92 -7.52
C LEU A 190 -25.42 19.54 -6.88
N ARG A 191 -26.02 19.52 -5.69
CA ARG A 191 -26.46 18.28 -5.04
C ARG A 191 -27.46 17.51 -5.89
N ARG A 192 -28.41 18.20 -6.54
CA ARG A 192 -29.39 17.57 -7.43
C ARG A 192 -28.75 16.97 -8.69
N PHE A 193 -27.70 17.60 -9.21
CA PHE A 193 -26.91 17.09 -10.32
C PHE A 193 -26.06 15.87 -9.92
N LEU A 194 -25.31 15.97 -8.82
CA LEU A 194 -24.43 14.90 -8.32
C LEU A 194 -25.20 13.65 -7.87
N THR A 195 -26.46 13.81 -7.45
CA THR A 195 -27.35 12.70 -7.07
C THR A 195 -28.25 12.23 -8.22
N HIS A 196 -28.08 12.78 -9.43
CA HIS A 196 -28.86 12.37 -10.58
C HIS A 196 -28.52 10.92 -11.00
N PRO A 197 -29.49 10.07 -11.36
CA PRO A 197 -29.25 8.65 -11.67
C PRO A 197 -28.19 8.41 -12.75
N PHE A 198 -28.12 9.29 -13.76
CA PHE A 198 -27.08 9.23 -14.80
C PHE A 198 -25.69 9.57 -14.27
N CYS A 199 -25.57 10.59 -13.41
CA CYS A 199 -24.30 10.95 -12.77
C CYS A 199 -23.80 9.79 -11.89
N LEU A 200 -24.69 9.19 -11.10
CA LEU A 200 -24.37 8.02 -10.29
C LEU A 200 -23.97 6.79 -11.12
N LEU A 201 -24.59 6.59 -12.30
CA LEU A 201 -24.19 5.54 -13.23
C LEU A 201 -22.77 5.77 -13.75
N VAL A 202 -22.47 6.99 -14.22
CA VAL A 202 -21.14 7.36 -14.72
C VAL A 202 -20.08 7.18 -13.64
N LEU A 203 -20.34 7.67 -12.42
CA LEU A 203 -19.44 7.50 -11.28
C LEU A 203 -19.19 6.02 -10.96
N ARG A 204 -20.23 5.17 -10.99
CA ARG A 204 -20.12 3.72 -10.77
C ARG A 204 -19.26 3.04 -11.82
N VAL A 205 -19.48 3.35 -13.10
CA VAL A 205 -18.71 2.78 -14.21
C VAL A 205 -17.25 3.21 -14.10
N ILE A 206 -16.97 4.50 -13.92
CA ILE A 206 -15.60 5.01 -13.80
C ILE A 206 -14.89 4.39 -12.60
N MET A 207 -15.49 4.47 -11.40
CA MET A 207 -14.89 3.93 -10.18
C MET A 207 -14.67 2.42 -10.29
N GLY A 208 -15.68 1.67 -10.74
CA GLY A 208 -15.58 0.22 -10.90
C GLY A 208 -14.54 -0.19 -11.93
N SER A 209 -14.47 0.49 -13.08
CA SER A 209 -13.47 0.22 -14.13
C SER A 209 -12.04 0.47 -13.65
N LEU A 210 -11.81 1.54 -12.87
CA LEU A 210 -10.49 1.84 -12.31
C LEU A 210 -10.00 0.72 -11.37
N PHE A 211 -10.88 0.21 -10.51
CA PHE A 211 -10.54 -0.89 -9.59
C PHE A 211 -10.29 -2.21 -10.32
N VAL A 212 -11.13 -2.55 -11.30
CA VAL A 212 -10.92 -3.73 -12.14
C VAL A 212 -9.57 -3.64 -12.84
N TYR A 213 -9.29 -2.51 -13.50
CA TYR A 213 -8.02 -2.28 -14.18
C TYR A 213 -6.82 -2.42 -13.22
N ALA A 214 -6.85 -1.73 -12.07
CA ALA A 214 -5.77 -1.78 -11.08
C ALA A 214 -5.55 -3.17 -10.47
N SER A 215 -6.59 -3.99 -10.41
CA SER A 215 -6.50 -5.36 -9.86
C SER A 215 -5.85 -6.36 -10.81
N ILE A 216 -5.91 -6.14 -12.13
CA ILE A 216 -5.41 -7.09 -13.14
C ILE A 216 -3.91 -7.32 -12.98
N ASP A 217 -3.12 -6.25 -12.86
CA ASP A 217 -1.66 -6.36 -12.72
C ASP A 217 -1.28 -7.11 -11.44
N LYS A 218 -2.01 -6.89 -10.34
CA LYS A 218 -1.83 -7.57 -9.05
C LYS A 218 -2.18 -9.06 -9.14
N ILE A 219 -3.22 -9.40 -9.91
CA ILE A 219 -3.64 -10.79 -10.16
C ILE A 219 -2.63 -11.52 -11.05
N ILE A 220 -2.09 -10.86 -12.08
CA ILE A 220 -1.11 -11.45 -13.00
C ILE A 220 0.22 -11.68 -12.28
N ASN A 221 0.70 -10.69 -11.51
CA ASN A 221 2.00 -10.72 -10.83
C ASN A 221 1.86 -10.60 -9.30
N PRO A 222 1.34 -11.63 -8.61
CA PRO A 222 1.07 -11.57 -7.18
C PRO A 222 2.35 -11.39 -6.35
N LYS A 223 3.49 -11.95 -6.79
CA LYS A 223 4.78 -11.83 -6.09
C LYS A 223 5.28 -10.37 -6.05
N ALA A 224 5.15 -9.64 -7.16
CA ALA A 224 5.51 -8.23 -7.20
C ALA A 224 4.61 -7.40 -6.26
N PHE A 225 3.31 -7.71 -6.23
CA PHE A 225 2.40 -7.05 -5.31
C PHE A 225 2.72 -7.36 -3.83
N PHE A 226 3.07 -8.61 -3.52
CA PHE A 226 3.52 -9.02 -2.18
C PHE A 226 4.77 -8.26 -1.72
N GLU A 227 5.77 -8.10 -2.58
CA GLU A 227 6.98 -7.33 -2.27
C GLU A 227 6.64 -5.86 -1.98
N ILE A 228 5.75 -5.26 -2.79
CA ILE A 228 5.27 -3.89 -2.57
C ILE A 228 4.58 -3.77 -1.20
N VAL A 229 3.64 -4.65 -0.87
CA VAL A 229 2.92 -4.63 0.44
C VAL A 229 3.90 -4.82 1.61
N THR A 230 4.92 -5.66 1.44
CA THR A 230 5.95 -5.90 2.46
C THR A 230 6.72 -4.62 2.77
N ASN A 231 7.08 -3.85 1.74
CA ASN A 231 7.83 -2.60 1.89
C ASN A 231 7.06 -1.49 2.63
N TYR A 232 5.72 -1.57 2.71
CA TYR A 232 4.91 -0.59 3.45
C TYR A 232 4.85 -0.82 4.97
N HIS A 233 5.32 -1.97 5.47
CA HIS A 233 5.38 -2.34 6.90
C HIS A 233 4.11 -2.02 7.73
N SER A 234 2.95 -1.93 7.07
CA SER A 234 1.68 -1.51 7.68
C SER A 234 0.85 -2.69 8.21
N LEU A 235 1.26 -3.92 7.87
CA LEU A 235 0.60 -5.17 8.24
C LEU A 235 1.59 -6.10 8.93
N PRO A 236 1.15 -6.91 9.91
CA PRO A 236 2.01 -7.92 10.52
C PRO A 236 2.43 -8.96 9.49
N HIS A 237 3.65 -9.49 9.60
CA HIS A 237 4.23 -10.41 8.60
C HIS A 237 3.34 -11.62 8.26
N ALA A 238 2.60 -12.15 9.23
CA ALA A 238 1.66 -13.26 9.01
C ALA A 238 0.46 -12.89 8.12
N ALA A 239 0.05 -11.61 8.10
CA ALA A 239 -1.09 -11.15 7.31
C ALA A 239 -0.73 -10.78 5.87
N ILE A 240 0.55 -10.48 5.58
CA ILE A 240 0.99 -10.00 4.26
C ILE A 240 0.67 -11.00 3.13
N PRO A 241 0.97 -12.32 3.25
CA PRO A 241 0.66 -13.28 2.19
C PRO A 241 -0.84 -13.39 1.92
N ILE A 242 -1.64 -13.46 3.00
CA ILE A 242 -3.10 -13.59 2.93
C ILE A 242 -3.72 -12.34 2.29
N PHE A 243 -3.30 -11.17 2.74
CA PHE A 243 -3.76 -9.88 2.21
C PHE A 243 -3.41 -9.74 0.72
N SER A 244 -2.18 -10.07 0.33
CA SER A 244 -1.68 -9.94 -1.04
C SER A 244 -2.42 -10.86 -2.02
N VAL A 245 -2.87 -12.03 -1.56
CA VAL A 245 -3.68 -12.95 -2.37
C VAL A 245 -5.12 -12.50 -2.47
N ILE A 246 -5.75 -12.10 -1.37
CA ILE A 246 -7.20 -11.86 -1.32
C ILE A 246 -7.58 -10.49 -1.88
N LEU A 247 -6.79 -9.46 -1.58
CA LEU A 247 -7.15 -8.09 -1.87
C LEU A 247 -7.44 -7.81 -3.36
N PRO A 248 -6.59 -8.25 -4.32
CA PRO A 248 -6.86 -7.99 -5.75
C PRO A 248 -8.20 -8.56 -6.21
N TRP A 249 -8.64 -9.68 -5.65
CA TRP A 249 -9.95 -10.27 -5.98
C TRP A 249 -11.10 -9.51 -5.36
N ILE A 250 -10.93 -8.90 -4.17
CA ILE A 250 -11.91 -8.00 -3.60
C ILE A 250 -12.09 -6.79 -4.52
N GLU A 251 -10.99 -6.17 -4.96
CA GLU A 251 -11.01 -5.03 -5.88
C GLU A 251 -11.70 -5.37 -7.20
N CYS A 252 -11.33 -6.50 -7.82
CA CYS A 252 -11.87 -6.95 -9.10
C CYS A 252 -13.37 -7.27 -9.01
N LEU A 253 -13.80 -8.05 -8.01
CA LEU A 253 -15.20 -8.45 -7.85
C LEU A 253 -16.08 -7.28 -7.43
N ALA A 254 -15.64 -6.47 -6.45
CA ALA A 254 -16.40 -5.29 -6.03
C ALA A 254 -16.52 -4.26 -7.16
N GLY A 255 -15.43 -4.03 -7.92
CA GLY A 255 -15.44 -3.16 -9.10
C GLY A 255 -16.38 -3.67 -10.19
N SER A 256 -16.32 -4.96 -10.52
CA SER A 256 -17.20 -5.59 -11.51
C SER A 256 -18.68 -5.50 -11.11
N PHE A 257 -19.01 -5.80 -9.86
CA PHE A 257 -20.38 -5.68 -9.36
C PHE A 257 -20.86 -4.23 -9.30
N LEU A 258 -19.97 -3.27 -9.04
CA LEU A 258 -20.29 -1.85 -9.09
C LEU A 258 -20.63 -1.38 -10.50
N ILE A 259 -19.90 -1.85 -11.52
CA ILE A 259 -20.20 -1.58 -12.94
C ILE A 259 -21.58 -2.16 -13.29
N LEU A 260 -21.81 -3.45 -12.98
CA LEU A 260 -23.06 -4.15 -13.29
C LEU A 260 -24.26 -3.62 -12.48
N GLY A 261 -24.03 -2.98 -11.34
CA GLY A 261 -25.10 -2.49 -10.47
C GLY A 261 -25.75 -3.57 -9.64
N ILE A 262 -24.93 -4.54 -9.23
CA ILE A 262 -25.28 -5.60 -8.30
C ILE A 262 -24.80 -5.13 -6.92
N PHE A 263 -25.70 -4.99 -5.96
CA PHE A 263 -25.39 -4.55 -4.59
C PHE A 263 -24.54 -3.28 -4.54
N SER A 264 -24.90 -2.27 -5.34
CA SER A 264 -24.06 -1.11 -5.65
C SER A 264 -23.58 -0.37 -4.38
N LYS A 265 -24.47 -0.19 -3.40
CA LYS A 265 -24.15 0.43 -2.10
C LYS A 265 -23.07 -0.35 -1.35
N ASN A 266 -23.23 -1.66 -1.28
CA ASN A 266 -22.35 -2.53 -0.52
C ASN A 266 -20.96 -2.60 -1.16
N ASN A 267 -20.90 -2.67 -2.48
CA ASN A 267 -19.63 -2.67 -3.22
C ASN A 267 -18.92 -1.32 -3.15
N SER A 268 -19.67 -0.22 -3.25
CA SER A 268 -19.11 1.12 -3.02
C SER A 268 -18.53 1.25 -1.61
N LEU A 269 -19.22 0.74 -0.58
CA LEU A 269 -18.72 0.76 0.80
C LEU A 269 -17.40 -0.01 0.94
N VAL A 270 -17.29 -1.20 0.34
CA VAL A 270 -16.04 -1.99 0.35
C VAL A 270 -14.89 -1.20 -0.25
N LEU A 271 -15.10 -0.59 -1.43
CA LEU A 271 -14.05 0.16 -2.12
C LEU A 271 -13.68 1.46 -1.40
N VAL A 272 -14.65 2.15 -0.77
CA VAL A 272 -14.39 3.36 0.04
C VAL A 272 -13.56 3.00 1.28
N LEU A 273 -13.91 1.93 1.99
CA LEU A 273 -13.14 1.48 3.15
C LEU A 273 -11.72 1.08 2.76
N LEU A 274 -11.59 0.41 1.62
CA LEU A 274 -10.28 0.02 1.09
C LEU A 274 -9.42 1.24 0.70
N LEU A 275 -9.99 2.21 -0.02
CA LEU A 275 -9.31 3.47 -0.35
C LEU A 275 -8.90 4.24 0.89
N SER A 276 -9.76 4.27 1.91
CA SER A 276 -9.47 4.93 3.17
C SER A 276 -8.26 4.29 3.85
N LEU A 277 -8.19 2.96 3.87
CA LEU A 277 -7.04 2.23 4.40
C LEU A 277 -5.75 2.53 3.63
N PHE A 278 -5.79 2.50 2.30
CA PHE A 278 -4.62 2.82 1.48
C PHE A 278 -4.17 4.27 1.61
N ALA A 279 -5.11 5.21 1.62
CA ALA A 279 -4.80 6.63 1.81
C ALA A 279 -4.15 6.88 3.18
N ILE A 280 -4.62 6.21 4.24
CA ILE A 280 -3.99 6.27 5.57
C ILE A 280 -2.59 5.67 5.53
N ALA A 281 -2.41 4.52 4.88
CA ALA A 281 -1.10 3.87 4.77
C ALA A 281 -0.08 4.73 4.00
N ILE A 282 -0.48 5.31 2.86
CA ILE A 282 0.36 6.22 2.06
C ILE A 282 0.67 7.50 2.83
N PHE A 283 -0.32 8.07 3.52
CA PHE A 283 -0.12 9.24 4.35
C PHE A 283 0.88 8.95 5.49
N ALA A 284 0.72 7.83 6.19
CA ALA A 284 1.64 7.39 7.23
C ALA A 284 3.06 7.14 6.68
N ALA A 285 3.19 6.51 5.50
CA ALA A 285 4.47 6.29 4.85
C ALA A 285 5.18 7.61 4.48
N ASN A 286 4.43 8.59 3.98
CA ASN A 286 4.98 9.92 3.67
C ASN A 286 5.43 10.66 4.94
N LEU A 287 4.70 10.53 6.07
CA LEU A 287 5.13 11.11 7.35
C LEU A 287 6.45 10.50 7.86
N ARG A 288 6.75 9.26 7.48
CA ARG A 288 8.00 8.55 7.83
C ARG A 288 9.14 8.81 6.84
N GLY A 289 8.91 9.61 5.81
CA GLY A 289 9.92 9.87 4.77
C GLY A 289 10.24 8.64 3.89
N ILE A 290 9.39 7.61 3.89
CA ILE A 290 9.56 6.45 3.02
C ILE A 290 9.33 6.92 1.59
N ASN A 291 10.32 6.73 0.71
CA ASN A 291 10.20 7.03 -0.72
C ASN A 291 9.13 6.11 -1.35
N THR A 292 7.89 6.61 -1.40
CA THR A 292 6.74 5.97 -2.05
C THR A 292 6.91 5.85 -3.57
N ALA A 293 7.97 6.44 -4.14
CA ALA A 293 8.37 6.36 -5.54
C ALA A 293 8.82 4.95 -5.98
N CYS A 294 8.92 3.98 -5.07
CA CYS A 294 9.17 2.60 -5.44
C CYS A 294 7.89 1.92 -5.98
N GLY A 295 7.61 2.19 -7.25
CA GLY A 295 6.89 1.29 -8.14
C GLY A 295 5.39 1.14 -7.88
N CYS A 296 4.58 2.08 -8.36
CA CYS A 296 3.21 1.77 -8.71
C CYS A 296 2.75 2.71 -9.84
N PHE A 297 2.90 2.22 -11.08
CA PHE A 297 2.61 2.86 -12.37
C PHE A 297 3.71 3.80 -12.89
N THR A 298 4.35 3.36 -13.99
CA THR A 298 5.32 4.08 -14.83
C THR A 298 6.74 4.25 -14.27
N THR A 299 7.72 3.80 -15.04
CA THR A 299 9.14 4.12 -14.90
C THR A 299 9.37 5.57 -15.34
N SER A 300 9.18 6.54 -14.45
CA SER A 300 9.91 7.82 -14.52
C SER A 300 9.62 8.71 -13.32
N ASN A 301 10.72 9.20 -12.73
CA ASN A 301 10.85 10.29 -11.77
C ASN A 301 10.63 9.93 -10.30
N GLY A 302 11.72 9.40 -9.72
CA GLY A 302 11.94 9.48 -8.29
C GLY A 302 12.03 10.93 -7.80
N GLY A 303 11.65 11.11 -6.54
CA GLY A 303 11.94 12.33 -5.77
C GLY A 303 10.84 13.40 -5.79
N LYS A 304 9.68 13.10 -5.20
CA LYS A 304 8.83 14.03 -4.42
C LYS A 304 7.60 13.29 -3.88
N ALA A 305 7.11 13.72 -2.72
CA ALA A 305 5.87 13.19 -2.12
C ALA A 305 4.74 13.18 -3.15
N ASP A 306 4.15 12.00 -3.38
CA ASP A 306 3.14 11.78 -4.41
C ASP A 306 1.76 12.26 -3.94
N TRP A 307 1.63 13.58 -3.79
CA TRP A 307 0.37 14.26 -3.47
C TRP A 307 -0.72 13.99 -4.52
N GLY A 308 -0.33 13.59 -5.74
CA GLY A 308 -1.24 13.19 -6.80
C GLY A 308 -2.02 11.91 -6.48
N LEU A 309 -1.35 10.91 -5.90
CA LEU A 309 -2.01 9.67 -5.42
C LEU A 309 -3.02 9.96 -4.32
N ILE A 310 -2.66 10.79 -3.33
CA ILE A 310 -3.57 11.15 -2.24
C ILE A 310 -4.79 11.91 -2.77
N LEU A 311 -4.58 12.88 -3.66
CA LEU A 311 -5.69 13.64 -4.26
C LEU A 311 -6.63 12.73 -5.06
N ARG A 312 -6.08 11.81 -5.86
CA ARG A 312 -6.85 10.82 -6.61
C ARG A 312 -7.70 9.96 -5.66
N ASP A 313 -7.10 9.44 -4.60
CA ASP A 313 -7.80 8.57 -3.65
C ASP A 313 -8.91 9.34 -2.91
N LEU A 314 -8.68 10.60 -2.53
CA LEU A 314 -9.72 11.48 -1.96
C LEU A 314 -10.90 11.73 -2.92
N LEU A 315 -10.62 11.96 -4.21
CA LEU A 315 -11.66 12.11 -5.23
C LEU A 315 -12.47 10.82 -5.42
N LEU A 316 -11.82 9.66 -5.40
CA LEU A 316 -12.49 8.36 -5.50
C LEU A 316 -13.31 8.03 -4.25
N ILE A 317 -12.82 8.38 -3.05
CA ILE A 317 -13.59 8.28 -1.79
C ILE A 317 -14.85 9.14 -1.90
N PHE A 318 -14.71 10.38 -2.37
CA PHE A 318 -15.86 11.27 -2.57
C PHE A 318 -16.88 10.67 -3.54
N ALA A 319 -16.44 10.16 -4.69
CA ALA A 319 -17.30 9.47 -5.65
C ALA A 319 -18.03 8.27 -5.03
N GLY A 320 -17.31 7.45 -4.25
CA GLY A 320 -17.89 6.30 -3.55
C GLY A 320 -18.93 6.69 -2.50
N ILE A 321 -18.72 7.80 -1.77
CA ILE A 321 -19.70 8.36 -0.83
C ILE A 321 -20.95 8.84 -1.58
N GLN A 322 -20.81 9.50 -2.73
CA GLN A 322 -21.98 9.91 -3.54
C GLN A 322 -22.79 8.70 -4.00
N ILE A 323 -22.12 7.62 -4.41
CA ILE A 323 -22.78 6.36 -4.76
C ILE A 323 -23.50 5.77 -3.54
N LEU A 324 -22.89 5.81 -2.35
CA LEU A 324 -23.49 5.26 -1.12
C LEU A 324 -24.77 6.02 -0.70
N LEU A 325 -24.75 7.35 -0.80
CA LEU A 325 -25.84 8.24 -0.39
C LEU A 325 -26.91 8.43 -1.49
N GLY A 326 -26.57 8.10 -2.73
CA GLY A 326 -27.47 8.20 -3.89
C GLY A 326 -28.72 7.34 -3.76
N ARG A 327 -29.86 7.87 -4.24
CA ARG A 327 -31.10 7.09 -4.41
C ARG A 327 -31.07 6.42 -5.78
N TYR A 328 -30.85 5.12 -5.79
CA TYR A 328 -30.78 4.32 -7.01
C TYR A 328 -32.12 4.31 -7.73
N SER A 329 -32.08 4.53 -9.04
CA SER A 329 -33.22 4.37 -9.94
C SER A 329 -33.03 3.12 -10.82
N TYR A 330 -33.96 2.85 -11.74
CA TYR A 330 -34.12 1.68 -12.62
C TYR A 330 -32.87 1.21 -13.43
N LEU A 331 -31.74 1.91 -13.35
CA LEU A 331 -30.49 1.65 -14.08
C LEU A 331 -29.51 0.72 -13.33
N ALA A 332 -29.85 0.28 -12.12
CA ALA A 332 -29.10 -0.74 -11.40
C ALA A 332 -29.78 -2.11 -11.61
N LEU A 333 -29.00 -3.14 -11.94
CA LEU A 333 -29.54 -4.49 -12.21
C LEU A 333 -30.34 -5.03 -11.01
N GLU A 334 -29.92 -4.67 -9.79
CA GLU A 334 -30.64 -4.99 -8.55
C GLU A 334 -32.07 -4.45 -8.51
N ASN A 335 -32.35 -3.29 -9.13
CA ASN A 335 -33.69 -2.71 -9.20
C ASN A 335 -34.53 -3.32 -10.34
N VAL A 336 -33.90 -3.79 -11.42
CA VAL A 336 -34.57 -4.50 -12.50
C VAL A 336 -35.02 -5.89 -12.03
N VAL A 337 -34.15 -6.63 -11.34
CA VAL A 337 -34.46 -7.95 -10.79
C VAL A 337 -35.48 -7.85 -9.64
N GLY A 338 -35.37 -6.83 -8.78
CA GLY A 338 -36.38 -6.55 -7.75
C GLY A 338 -37.76 -6.22 -8.32
N PHE A 339 -37.81 -5.47 -9.43
CA PHE A 339 -39.05 -5.18 -10.15
C PHE A 339 -39.67 -6.44 -10.78
N LEU A 340 -38.85 -7.34 -11.34
CA LEU A 340 -39.33 -8.61 -11.91
C LEU A 340 -39.89 -9.56 -10.83
N ASN A 341 -39.22 -9.69 -9.68
CA ASN A 341 -39.70 -10.52 -8.55
C ASN A 341 -40.96 -9.95 -7.87
N PHE A 342 -41.16 -8.64 -7.91
CA PHE A 342 -42.39 -8.02 -7.39
C PHE A 342 -43.60 -8.36 -8.27
N ASN A 343 -43.42 -8.39 -9.60
CA ASN A 343 -44.49 -8.73 -10.54
C ASN A 343 -44.91 -10.21 -10.48
N THR A 344 -43.99 -11.14 -10.22
CA THR A 344 -44.33 -12.56 -10.02
C THR A 344 -45.19 -12.75 -8.76
N THR A 345 -44.84 -12.05 -7.67
CA THR A 345 -45.60 -12.10 -6.41
C THR A 345 -47.03 -11.55 -6.55
N ILE A 346 -47.25 -10.54 -7.41
CA ILE A 346 -48.60 -10.01 -7.72
C ILE A 346 -49.39 -10.97 -8.62
N SER A 347 -48.73 -11.63 -9.58
CA SER A 347 -49.35 -12.64 -10.43
C SER A 347 -49.88 -13.82 -9.61
N ASP A 348 -49.09 -14.29 -8.63
CA ASP A 348 -49.47 -15.41 -7.77
C ASP A 348 -50.64 -15.05 -6.84
N ARG A 349 -50.70 -13.80 -6.33
CA ARG A 349 -51.84 -13.30 -5.54
C ARG A 349 -53.13 -13.15 -6.35
N LYS A 350 -53.04 -12.78 -7.63
CA LYS A 350 -54.22 -12.71 -8.49
C LYS A 350 -54.76 -14.10 -8.80
N ASN A 351 -53.89 -15.09 -8.98
CA ASN A 351 -54.27 -16.47 -9.29
C ASN A 351 -54.85 -17.20 -8.06
N SER A 352 -54.39 -16.88 -6.84
CA SER A 352 -54.97 -17.44 -5.60
C SER A 352 -56.37 -16.92 -5.30
N ASN A 353 -56.66 -15.66 -5.67
CA ASN A 353 -57.98 -15.05 -5.43
C ASN A 353 -59.03 -15.44 -6.48
N SER A 354 -58.63 -15.95 -7.65
CA SER A 354 -59.56 -16.49 -8.65
C SER A 354 -59.97 -17.94 -8.43
N VAL A 355 -59.28 -18.67 -7.54
CA VAL A 355 -59.61 -20.06 -7.17
C VAL A 355 -60.57 -20.11 -5.97
N SER A 356 -60.65 -19.06 -5.16
CA SER A 356 -61.57 -18.99 -4.02
C SER A 356 -63.01 -18.59 -4.36
N ASP A 357 -63.28 -18.13 -5.59
CA ASP A 357 -64.61 -17.68 -6.02
C ASP A 357 -65.37 -18.72 -6.86
N SER A 358 -64.82 -19.93 -7.07
CA SER A 358 -65.47 -21.00 -7.83
C SER A 358 -66.18 -22.09 -6.99
N ASP A 359 -66.11 -21.99 -5.66
CA ASP A 359 -66.74 -22.95 -4.73
C ASP A 359 -67.84 -22.28 -3.89
N ASN A 360 -68.90 -21.80 -4.54
CA ASN A 360 -70.19 -21.48 -3.90
C ASN A 360 -71.37 -21.85 -4.79
#